data_AF-A0A7C4AER2-F1
#
_entry.id   AF-A0A7C4AER2-F1
#
_cell.length_a   1.000
_cell.length_b   1.000
_cell.length_c   1.000
_cell.angle_alpha   90.00
_cell.angle_beta   90.00
_cell.angle_gamma   90.00
#
_symmetry.space_group_name_H-M   'P 1'
#
loop_
_entity.id
_entity.type
_entity.pdbx_description
1 polymer ?
#
loop_
_entity_poly.entity_id
_entity_poly.type
_entity_poly.pdbx_seq_one_letter_code
_entity_poly.pdbx_strand_id
1 'polypeptide(L)'
;APVFEKVNEKGIMAELKKADLPVEGKVNLIDGQTGEPYEEKTVVGIAYILKLVHMVEDKIHARSIGPYSLVTQQPLGGKAQMGGQRLGEMEVWALEAHRAAHTLQEMLTVKSDDVVGRAKTFEAIVKGSELAESTVPESFKVLVKELNSLCLDIIPLDALKVKTETEEKQEENVETKRDLDLKE
;
A
#
# COMPACT_ATOMS: atom_id res chain seq x y z
N ALA A 1 17.77 -5.65 -43.81
CA ALA A 1 18.66 -6.79 -44.12
C ALA A 1 17.92 -8.08 -43.78
N PRO A 2 18.12 -9.17 -44.53
CA PRO A 2 17.66 -10.50 -44.14
C PRO A 2 18.18 -10.85 -42.73
N VAL A 3 17.41 -11.62 -41.95
CA VAL A 3 17.70 -11.89 -40.54
C VAL A 3 19.07 -12.56 -40.31
N PHE A 4 19.54 -13.36 -41.28
CA PHE A 4 20.76 -14.15 -41.16
C PHE A 4 21.97 -13.56 -41.89
N GLU A 5 21.81 -12.46 -42.60
CA GLU A 5 22.91 -11.81 -43.30
C GLU A 5 23.50 -10.70 -42.43
N LYS A 6 24.79 -10.79 -42.11
CA LYS A 6 25.48 -9.77 -41.32
C LYS A 6 25.60 -8.50 -42.16
N VAL A 7 25.10 -7.39 -41.62
CA VAL A 7 25.31 -6.07 -42.23
C VAL A 7 26.78 -5.68 -42.02
N ASN A 8 27.52 -5.48 -43.11
CA ASN A 8 28.91 -5.06 -43.05
C ASN A 8 29.01 -3.56 -42.73
N GLU A 9 29.80 -3.21 -41.72
CA GLU A 9 30.05 -1.81 -41.31
C GLU A 9 30.57 -0.94 -42.47
N LYS A 10 31.45 -1.51 -43.31
CA LYS A 10 31.97 -0.81 -44.49
C LYS A 10 30.85 -0.44 -45.48
N GLY A 11 29.81 -1.27 -45.57
CA GLY A 11 28.63 -1.01 -46.39
C GLY A 11 27.81 0.15 -45.82
N ILE A 12 27.59 0.17 -44.51
CA ILE A 12 26.89 1.27 -43.82
C ILE A 12 27.64 2.59 -44.03
N MET A 13 28.96 2.60 -43.84
CA MET A 13 29.81 3.79 -44.05
C MET A 13 29.77 4.29 -45.50
N ALA A 14 29.75 3.39 -46.49
CA ALA A 14 29.64 3.75 -47.89
C ALA A 14 28.30 4.39 -48.23
N GLU A 15 27.20 3.84 -47.70
CA GLU A 15 25.86 4.42 -47.88
C GLU A 15 25.72 5.77 -47.16
N LEU A 16 26.25 5.93 -45.95
CA LEU A 16 26.30 7.22 -45.25
C LEU A 16 27.06 8.28 -46.07
N LYS A 17 28.22 7.91 -46.61
CA LYS A 17 29.03 8.81 -47.46
C LYS A 17 28.32 9.17 -48.77
N LYS A 18 27.60 8.22 -49.36
CA LYS A 18 26.79 8.44 -50.57
C LYS A 18 25.61 9.39 -50.31
N ALA A 19 25.07 9.36 -49.10
CA ALA A 19 24.00 10.24 -48.64
C ALA A 19 24.49 11.60 -48.11
N ASP A 20 25.79 11.91 -48.23
CA ASP A 20 26.44 13.13 -47.71
C ASP A 20 26.27 13.32 -46.19
N LEU A 21 26.25 12.21 -45.44
CA LEU A 21 26.17 12.18 -43.98
C LEU A 21 27.53 11.85 -43.33
N PRO A 22 27.76 12.26 -42.08
CA PRO A 22 28.98 11.91 -41.35
C PRO A 22 29.15 10.39 -41.23
N VAL A 23 30.34 9.89 -41.60
CA VAL A 23 30.67 8.46 -41.57
C VAL A 23 30.61 7.88 -40.16
N GLU A 24 30.84 8.72 -39.14
CA GLU A 24 30.72 8.37 -37.71
C GLU A 24 29.26 8.17 -37.26
N GLY A 25 28.26 8.55 -38.07
CA GLY A 25 26.84 8.50 -37.70
C GLY A 25 26.45 9.48 -36.59
N LYS A 26 27.35 10.41 -36.23
CA LYS A 26 27.17 11.41 -35.19
C LYS A 26 27.08 12.81 -35.78
N VAL A 27 26.20 13.63 -35.21
CA VAL A 27 26.00 15.05 -35.57
C VAL A 27 26.04 15.91 -34.33
N ASN A 28 26.40 17.19 -34.49
CA ASN A 28 26.28 18.14 -33.41
C ASN A 28 24.82 18.62 -33.31
N LEU A 29 24.20 18.45 -32.14
CA LEU A 29 22.84 18.89 -31.89
C LEU A 29 22.85 20.31 -31.32
N ILE A 30 21.75 21.03 -31.50
CA ILE A 30 21.52 22.35 -30.89
C ILE A 30 20.41 22.17 -29.88
N ASP A 31 20.59 22.73 -28.68
CA ASP A 31 19.55 22.73 -27.66
C ASP A 31 18.39 23.64 -28.09
N GLY A 32 17.18 23.08 -28.13
CA GLY A 32 15.97 23.79 -28.50
C GLY A 32 15.47 24.79 -27.45
N GLN A 33 15.98 24.74 -26.22
CA GLN A 33 15.62 25.71 -25.17
C GLN A 33 16.55 26.92 -25.15
N THR A 34 17.87 26.71 -25.23
CA THR A 34 18.88 27.78 -25.11
C THR A 34 19.41 28.29 -26.46
N GLY A 35 19.38 27.47 -27.50
CA GLY A 35 19.96 27.78 -28.82
C GLY A 35 21.47 27.53 -28.91
N GLU A 36 22.11 27.01 -27.87
CA GLU A 36 23.53 26.68 -27.86
C GLU A 36 23.78 25.24 -28.38
N PRO A 37 24.93 24.98 -29.06
CA PRO A 37 25.30 23.64 -29.46
C PRO A 37 25.71 22.78 -28.26
N TYR A 38 25.38 21.48 -28.29
CA TYR A 38 25.90 20.54 -27.30
C TYR A 38 27.43 20.37 -27.44
N GLU A 39 28.11 20.08 -26.33
CA GLU A 39 29.58 19.90 -26.32
C GLU A 39 30.03 18.67 -27.12
N GLU A 40 29.24 17.60 -27.09
CA GLU A 40 29.58 16.30 -27.68
C GLU A 40 28.64 15.93 -28.84
N LYS A 41 29.21 15.28 -29.86
CA LYS A 41 28.42 14.81 -31.01
C LYS A 41 27.57 13.60 -30.63
N THR A 42 26.29 13.63 -31.01
CA THR A 42 25.31 12.60 -30.67
C THR A 42 24.93 11.77 -31.89
N VAL A 43 24.68 10.47 -31.69
CA VAL A 43 24.18 9.58 -32.76
C VAL A 43 22.72 9.89 -33.03
N VAL A 44 22.41 10.24 -34.28
CA VAL A 44 21.04 10.53 -34.72
C VAL A 44 20.69 9.58 -35.85
N GLY A 45 19.53 8.94 -35.75
CA GLY A 45 19.09 7.99 -36.74
C GLY A 45 17.59 7.74 -36.67
N ILE A 46 17.09 7.00 -37.66
CA ILE A 46 15.69 6.62 -37.74
C ILE A 46 15.57 5.22 -37.14
N ALA A 47 14.94 5.14 -35.97
CA ALA A 47 14.60 3.88 -35.34
C ALA A 47 13.11 3.57 -35.54
N TYR A 48 12.80 2.31 -35.81
CA TYR A 48 11.43 1.84 -35.83
C TYR A 48 10.99 1.51 -34.40
N ILE A 49 10.15 2.37 -33.82
CA ILE A 49 9.65 2.24 -32.44
C ILE A 49 8.22 1.72 -32.47
N LEU A 50 7.94 0.68 -31.67
CA LEU A 50 6.61 0.11 -31.50
C LEU A 50 5.98 0.58 -30.19
N LYS A 51 4.69 0.91 -30.24
CA LYS A 51 3.87 1.15 -29.04
C LYS A 51 3.27 -0.17 -28.55
N LEU A 52 3.55 -0.54 -27.31
CA LEU A 52 2.95 -1.72 -26.68
C LEU A 52 1.54 -1.42 -26.17
N VAL A 53 0.75 -2.48 -25.96
CA VAL A 53 -0.65 -2.40 -25.52
C VAL A 53 -0.82 -1.91 -24.08
N HIS A 54 0.26 -1.83 -23.29
CA HIS A 54 0.20 -1.50 -21.87
C HIS A 54 -0.07 -0.02 -21.60
N MET A 55 -1.30 0.43 -21.85
CA MET A 55 -1.75 1.79 -21.59
C MET A 55 -1.86 2.07 -20.08
N VAL A 56 -1.66 3.34 -19.70
CA VAL A 56 -1.79 3.79 -18.29
C VAL A 56 -3.26 3.80 -17.86
N GLU A 57 -4.16 4.14 -18.78
CA GLU A 57 -5.61 4.16 -18.57
C GLU A 57 -6.14 2.83 -18.02
N ASP A 58 -5.60 1.71 -18.50
CA ASP A 58 -5.98 0.37 -18.04
C ASP A 58 -5.48 0.07 -16.62
N LYS A 59 -4.44 0.76 -16.15
CA LYS A 59 -3.80 0.49 -14.85
C LYS A 59 -4.29 1.40 -13.72
N ILE A 60 -4.82 2.58 -14.03
CA ILE A 60 -5.36 3.49 -13.02
C ILE A 60 -6.65 2.87 -12.44
N HIS A 61 -6.69 2.77 -11.11
CA HIS A 61 -7.84 2.35 -10.33
C HIS A 61 -7.73 2.91 -8.91
N ALA A 62 -8.84 3.40 -8.37
CA ALA A 62 -8.91 3.92 -7.01
C ALA A 62 -10.25 3.52 -6.38
N ARG A 63 -10.25 3.38 -5.06
CA ARG A 63 -11.42 2.95 -4.29
C ARG A 63 -11.48 3.69 -2.96
N SER A 64 -12.68 4.11 -2.58
CA SER A 64 -13.02 4.53 -1.22
C SER A 64 -13.83 3.45 -0.48
N ILE A 65 -15.00 3.09 -1.01
CA ILE A 65 -15.89 2.05 -0.48
C ILE A 65 -16.30 1.12 -1.62
N GLY A 66 -16.60 -0.14 -1.34
CA GLY A 66 -17.21 -1.05 -2.33
C GLY A 66 -17.62 -2.39 -1.72
N PRO A 67 -17.80 -3.44 -2.54
CA PRO A 67 -18.19 -4.76 -2.05
C PRO A 67 -17.12 -5.43 -1.18
N TYR A 68 -17.60 -6.20 -0.20
CA TYR A 68 -16.83 -6.97 0.78
C TYR A 68 -17.16 -8.47 0.66
N SER A 69 -16.22 -9.31 1.09
CA SER A 69 -16.40 -10.76 1.22
C SER A 69 -17.44 -11.08 2.30
N LEU A 70 -18.31 -12.06 2.04
CA LEU A 70 -19.31 -12.50 3.03
C LEU A 70 -18.68 -13.18 4.24
N VAL A 71 -17.57 -13.89 4.05
CA VAL A 71 -16.94 -14.70 5.10
C VAL A 71 -16.09 -13.83 6.02
N THR A 72 -15.09 -13.15 5.45
CA THR A 72 -14.09 -12.40 6.23
C THR A 72 -14.40 -10.91 6.35
N GLN A 73 -15.45 -10.41 5.68
CA GLN A 73 -15.79 -8.98 5.65
C GLN A 73 -14.68 -8.06 5.09
N GLN A 74 -13.66 -8.64 4.45
CA GLN A 74 -12.57 -7.90 3.81
C GLN A 74 -12.95 -7.39 2.41
N PRO A 75 -12.36 -6.28 1.94
CA PRO A 75 -12.65 -5.77 0.61
C PRO A 75 -12.25 -6.77 -0.49
N LEU A 76 -13.08 -6.92 -1.53
CA LEU A 76 -12.74 -7.79 -2.67
C LEU A 76 -11.49 -7.31 -3.43
N GLY A 77 -10.82 -8.21 -4.15
CA GLY A 77 -9.64 -7.90 -4.96
C GLY A 77 -9.97 -7.65 -6.44
N GLY A 78 -9.10 -6.89 -7.10
CA GLY A 78 -9.12 -6.71 -8.56
C GLY A 78 -9.97 -5.54 -9.08
N LYS A 79 -9.48 -4.86 -10.13
CA LYS A 79 -10.11 -3.67 -10.73
C LYS A 79 -11.57 -3.91 -11.15
N ALA A 80 -11.86 -5.07 -11.74
CA ALA A 80 -13.18 -5.41 -12.26
C ALA A 80 -14.29 -5.46 -11.18
N GLN A 81 -13.94 -5.78 -9.94
CA GLN A 81 -14.89 -5.89 -8.82
C GLN A 81 -14.88 -4.61 -7.95
N MET A 82 -14.34 -3.51 -8.49
CA MET A 82 -14.00 -2.32 -7.73
C MET A 82 -13.17 -2.67 -6.50
N GLY A 83 -12.24 -3.61 -6.61
CA GLY A 83 -11.52 -4.18 -5.48
C GLY A 83 -10.54 -3.21 -4.82
N GLY A 84 -10.13 -3.55 -3.59
CA GLY A 84 -9.11 -2.84 -2.83
C GLY A 84 -7.71 -3.35 -3.18
N GLN A 85 -6.71 -2.55 -2.83
CA GLN A 85 -5.32 -2.98 -2.91
C GLN A 85 -4.98 -3.86 -1.70
N ARG A 86 -4.18 -4.90 -1.92
CA ARG A 86 -3.65 -5.72 -0.84
C ARG A 86 -2.55 -4.96 -0.12
N LEU A 87 -2.74 -4.75 1.19
CA LEU A 87 -1.64 -4.48 2.11
C LEU A 87 -1.07 -5.85 2.53
N GLY A 88 0.16 -6.15 2.09
CA GLY A 88 0.81 -7.42 2.35
C GLY A 88 1.61 -7.42 3.64
N GLU A 89 2.20 -8.56 3.93
CA GLU A 89 3.03 -8.79 5.12
C GLU A 89 4.29 -7.90 5.12
N MET A 90 4.91 -7.69 3.97
CA MET A 90 6.10 -6.83 3.84
C MET A 90 5.76 -5.36 4.14
N GLU A 91 4.58 -4.89 3.75
CA GLU A 91 4.13 -3.53 4.07
C GLU A 91 3.79 -3.37 5.56
N VAL A 92 3.24 -4.42 6.19
CA VAL A 92 3.05 -4.45 7.65
C VAL A 92 4.39 -4.34 8.37
N TRP A 93 5.40 -5.13 7.98
CA TRP A 93 6.74 -5.02 8.57
C TRP A 93 7.35 -3.63 8.43
N ALA A 94 7.12 -2.98 7.28
CA ALA A 94 7.59 -1.61 7.08
C ALA A 94 6.93 -0.63 8.08
N LEU A 95 5.62 -0.72 8.30
CA LEU A 95 4.91 0.11 9.28
C LEU A 95 5.36 -0.17 10.72
N GLU A 96 5.60 -1.44 11.06
CA GLU A 96 6.12 -1.85 12.36
C GLU A 96 7.53 -1.31 12.60
N ALA A 97 8.42 -1.38 11.60
CA ALA A 97 9.78 -0.84 11.67
C ALA A 97 9.78 0.68 11.91
N HIS A 98 8.81 1.39 11.33
CA HIS A 98 8.58 2.81 11.57
C HIS A 98 7.85 3.11 12.88
N ARG A 99 7.46 2.10 13.67
CA ARG A 99 6.67 2.23 14.91
C ARG A 99 5.35 2.99 14.71
N ALA A 100 4.75 2.85 13.53
CA ALA A 100 3.50 3.52 13.17
C ALA A 100 2.27 2.75 13.70
N ALA A 101 2.18 2.56 15.02
CA ALA A 101 1.19 1.69 15.65
C ALA A 101 -0.26 2.08 15.33
N HIS A 102 -0.61 3.37 15.41
CA HIS A 102 -1.97 3.85 15.11
C HIS A 102 -2.34 3.66 13.64
N THR A 103 -1.41 3.94 12.72
CA THR A 103 -1.63 3.74 11.28
C THR A 103 -1.79 2.26 10.96
N LEU A 104 -0.97 1.40 11.57
CA LEU A 104 -1.07 -0.04 11.39
C LEU A 104 -2.40 -0.59 11.92
N GLN A 105 -2.81 -0.16 13.12
CA GLN A 105 -4.11 -0.52 13.70
C GLN A 105 -5.26 -0.11 12.77
N GLU A 106 -5.24 1.13 12.28
CA GLU A 106 -6.27 1.65 11.37
C GLU A 106 -6.37 0.81 10.08
N MET A 107 -5.23 0.47 9.48
CA MET A 107 -5.16 -0.34 8.25
C MET A 107 -5.67 -1.76 8.45
N LEU A 108 -5.37 -2.38 9.59
CA LEU A 108 -5.75 -3.78 9.87
C LEU A 108 -7.19 -3.95 10.38
N THR A 109 -7.81 -2.89 10.90
CA THR A 109 -9.14 -2.97 11.55
C THR A 109 -10.19 -2.17 10.78
N VAL A 110 -10.33 -0.88 11.10
CA VAL A 110 -11.37 0.05 10.59
C VAL A 110 -11.29 0.31 9.10
N LYS A 111 -10.20 -0.02 8.40
CA LYS A 111 -10.13 0.02 6.92
C LYS A 111 -10.31 -1.34 6.24
N SER A 112 -10.31 -2.43 7.00
CA SER A 112 -10.33 -3.80 6.48
C SER A 112 -11.66 -4.48 6.78
N ASP A 113 -11.83 -5.08 7.95
CA ASP A 113 -12.89 -6.04 8.26
C ASP A 113 -13.71 -5.73 9.53
N ASP A 114 -13.45 -4.61 10.21
CA ASP A 114 -14.33 -4.13 11.28
C ASP A 114 -15.59 -3.49 10.69
N VAL A 115 -16.67 -4.28 10.61
CA VAL A 115 -17.95 -3.86 10.01
C VAL A 115 -18.56 -2.66 10.76
N VAL A 116 -18.52 -2.68 12.09
CA VAL A 116 -19.12 -1.62 12.92
C VAL A 116 -18.21 -0.40 12.94
N GLY A 117 -16.91 -0.62 13.10
CA GLY A 117 -15.88 0.42 13.10
C GLY A 117 -15.85 1.20 11.79
N ARG A 118 -15.98 0.54 10.63
CA ARG A 118 -16.04 1.20 9.32
C ARG A 118 -17.21 2.16 9.20
N ALA A 119 -18.42 1.72 9.57
CA ALA A 119 -19.62 2.53 9.46
C ALA A 119 -19.53 3.79 10.34
N LYS A 120 -19.09 3.61 11.60
CA LYS A 120 -18.88 4.70 12.54
C LYS A 120 -17.77 5.66 12.08
N THR A 121 -16.67 5.13 11.56
CA THR A 121 -15.55 5.92 11.03
C THR A 121 -16.00 6.78 9.86
N PHE A 122 -16.76 6.21 8.93
CA PHE A 122 -17.32 6.96 7.81
C PHE A 122 -18.23 8.09 8.29
N GLU A 123 -19.14 7.79 9.22
CA GLU A 123 -20.04 8.78 9.81
C GLU A 123 -19.28 9.89 10.55
N ALA A 124 -18.25 9.53 11.31
CA ALA A 124 -17.41 10.47 12.05
C ALA A 124 -16.64 11.41 11.10
N ILE A 125 -16.08 10.88 10.00
CA ILE A 125 -15.39 11.70 8.98
C ILE A 125 -16.37 12.68 8.33
N VAL A 126 -17.59 12.26 8.01
CA VAL A 126 -18.62 13.12 7.42
C VAL A 126 -19.07 14.21 8.39
N LYS A 127 -19.18 13.90 9.68
CA LYS A 127 -19.61 14.84 10.73
C LYS A 127 -18.48 15.69 11.30
N GLY A 128 -17.22 15.35 11.03
CA GLY A 128 -16.05 15.98 11.65
C GLY A 128 -15.92 15.70 13.16
N SER A 129 -16.45 14.56 13.64
CA SER A 129 -16.33 14.15 15.04
C SER A 129 -15.12 13.25 15.26
N GLU A 130 -14.80 12.97 16.53
CA GLU A 130 -13.72 12.03 16.87
C GLU A 130 -13.99 10.62 16.33
N LEU A 131 -12.90 9.92 16.01
CA LEU A 131 -12.94 8.56 15.50
C LEU A 131 -13.21 7.58 16.65
N ALA A 132 -14.03 6.57 16.37
CA ALA A 132 -14.31 5.51 17.32
C ALA A 132 -13.12 4.56 17.48
N GLU A 133 -12.99 3.97 18.67
CA GLU A 133 -12.00 2.91 18.90
C GLU A 133 -12.28 1.68 18.02
N SER A 134 -11.20 1.04 17.57
CA SER A 134 -11.25 -0.16 16.72
C SER A 134 -11.63 -1.39 17.53
N THR A 135 -12.44 -2.27 16.95
CA THR A 135 -12.83 -3.54 17.58
C THR A 135 -12.04 -4.72 17.02
N VAL A 136 -12.31 -5.92 17.56
CA VAL A 136 -11.65 -7.15 17.11
C VAL A 136 -12.05 -7.47 15.65
N PRO A 137 -11.07 -7.67 14.75
CA PRO A 137 -11.28 -8.07 13.36
C PRO A 137 -12.21 -9.26 13.19
N GLU A 138 -13.06 -9.24 12.16
CA GLU A 138 -13.94 -10.35 11.86
C GLU A 138 -13.16 -11.59 11.40
N SER A 139 -12.04 -11.39 10.69
CA SER A 139 -11.14 -12.49 10.30
C SER A 139 -10.61 -13.29 11.49
N PHE A 140 -10.32 -12.65 12.62
CA PHE A 140 -9.90 -13.35 13.84
C PHE A 140 -11.03 -14.19 14.44
N LYS A 141 -12.27 -13.67 14.42
CA LYS A 141 -13.44 -14.45 14.89
C LYS A 141 -13.68 -15.68 14.01
N VAL A 142 -13.53 -15.53 12.69
CA VAL A 142 -13.61 -16.66 11.75
C VAL A 142 -12.55 -17.70 12.09
N LEU A 143 -11.29 -17.30 12.33
CA LEU A 143 -10.21 -18.21 12.75
C LEU A 143 -10.56 -18.99 14.02
N VAL A 144 -11.08 -18.32 15.06
CA VAL A 144 -11.49 -19.00 16.31
C VAL A 144 -12.60 -20.02 16.04
N LYS A 145 -13.56 -19.70 15.18
CA LYS A 145 -14.63 -20.63 14.80
C LYS A 145 -14.11 -21.83 13.99
N GLU A 146 -13.14 -21.61 13.10
CA GLU A 146 -12.49 -22.70 12.35
C GLU A 146 -11.73 -23.64 13.29
N LEU A 147 -10.97 -23.12 14.25
CA LEU A 147 -10.27 -23.94 15.24
C LEU A 147 -11.25 -24.71 16.14
N ASN A 148 -12.35 -24.07 16.57
CA ASN A 148 -13.38 -24.75 17.36
C ASN A 148 -14.10 -25.86 16.59
N SER A 149 -14.17 -25.76 15.25
CA SER A 149 -14.72 -26.82 14.41
C SER A 149 -13.85 -28.09 14.39
N LEU A 150 -12.56 -27.97 14.75
CA LEU A 150 -11.62 -29.08 14.89
C LEU A 150 -11.64 -29.72 16.30
N CYS A 151 -12.69 -29.46 17.09
CA CYS A 151 -12.82 -29.92 18.47
C CYS A 151 -11.76 -29.35 19.44
N LEU A 152 -11.18 -28.20 19.11
CA LEU A 152 -10.34 -27.44 20.04
C LEU A 152 -11.23 -26.44 20.80
N ASP A 153 -11.13 -26.38 22.13
CA ASP A 153 -11.88 -25.39 22.91
C ASP A 153 -11.05 -24.11 23.06
N ILE A 154 -11.23 -23.17 22.14
CA ILE A 154 -10.54 -21.88 22.17
C ILE A 154 -11.50 -20.79 22.63
N ILE A 155 -11.19 -20.24 23.81
CA ILE A 155 -11.91 -19.13 24.42
C ILE A 155 -10.93 -17.96 24.50
N PRO A 156 -11.15 -16.86 23.77
CA PRO A 156 -10.36 -15.65 23.95
C PRO A 156 -10.62 -15.11 25.35
N LEU A 157 -9.57 -15.01 26.16
CA LEU A 157 -9.61 -14.32 27.43
C LEU A 157 -9.39 -12.82 27.17
N ASP A 158 -10.11 -11.97 27.90
CA ASP A 158 -9.81 -10.54 27.89
C ASP A 158 -8.36 -10.30 28.32
N ALA A 159 -7.78 -9.20 27.85
CA ALA A 159 -6.46 -8.78 28.32
C ALA A 159 -6.47 -8.76 29.85
N LEU A 160 -5.58 -9.56 30.46
CA LEU A 160 -5.27 -9.43 31.87
C LEU A 160 -4.86 -7.97 32.06
N LYS A 161 -5.73 -7.17 32.68
CA LYS A 161 -5.32 -5.88 33.23
C LYS A 161 -4.24 -6.22 34.24
N VAL A 162 -2.99 -6.12 33.84
CA VAL A 162 -1.88 -6.05 34.79
C VAL A 162 -2.21 -4.81 35.59
N LYS A 163 -2.77 -4.98 36.79
CA LYS A 163 -2.93 -3.88 37.73
C LYS A 163 -1.53 -3.29 37.89
N THR A 164 -1.29 -2.14 37.29
CA THR A 164 -0.09 -1.38 37.59
C THR A 164 -0.16 -1.05 39.07
N GLU A 165 0.94 -1.21 39.83
CA GLU A 165 1.02 -0.95 41.29
C GLU A 165 0.46 0.42 41.72
N THR A 166 0.28 1.33 40.76
CA THR A 166 -0.33 2.65 40.93
C THR A 166 -1.85 2.60 41.19
N GLU A 167 -2.56 1.63 40.60
CA GLU A 167 -4.01 1.43 40.81
C GLU A 167 -4.28 0.72 42.15
N GLU A 168 -3.44 -0.23 42.56
CA GLU A 168 -3.55 -0.89 43.87
C GLU A 168 -3.36 0.10 45.03
N LYS A 169 -2.39 1.02 44.92
CA LYS A 169 -2.18 2.07 45.93
C LYS A 169 -3.29 3.11 45.97
N GLN A 170 -4.04 3.28 44.88
CA GLN A 170 -5.21 4.17 44.85
C GLN A 170 -6.44 3.47 45.42
N GLU A 171 -6.68 2.19 45.11
CA GLU A 171 -7.74 1.38 45.72
C GLU A 171 -7.53 1.25 47.24
N GLU A 172 -6.31 0.94 47.71
CA GLU A 172 -5.97 0.88 49.14
C GLU A 172 -6.15 2.24 49.83
N ASN A 173 -5.73 3.36 49.22
CA ASN A 173 -5.93 4.69 49.83
C ASN A 173 -7.40 5.10 49.89
N VAL A 174 -8.22 4.67 48.93
CA VAL A 174 -9.65 4.97 48.89
C VAL A 174 -10.41 4.12 49.91
N GLU A 175 -10.05 2.84 50.07
CA GLU A 175 -10.61 1.98 51.13
C GLU A 175 -10.18 2.45 52.53
N THR A 176 -8.91 2.80 52.72
CA THR A 176 -8.41 3.31 54.01
C THR A 176 -9.09 4.64 54.41
N LYS A 177 -9.37 5.53 53.45
CA LYS A 177 -10.10 6.78 53.71
C LYS A 177 -11.57 6.55 54.04
N ARG A 178 -12.26 5.63 53.33
CA ARG A 178 -13.66 5.28 53.62
C ARG A 178 -13.81 4.69 55.03
N ASP A 179 -12.87 3.86 55.46
CA ASP A 179 -12.91 3.24 56.80
C ASP A 179 -12.58 4.23 57.95
N LEU A 180 -11.90 5.34 57.64
CA LEU A 180 -11.66 6.44 58.58
C LEU A 180 -12.88 7.36 58.69
N ASP A 181 -13.55 7.67 57.57
CA ASP A 181 -14.75 8.53 57.53
C ASP A 181 -16.00 7.86 58.16
N LEU A 182 -15.98 6.53 58.35
CA LEU A 182 -17.04 5.76 59.03
C LEU A 182 -16.84 5.65 60.57
N LYS A 183 -15.73 6.16 61.11
CA LYS A 183 -15.37 6.07 62.54
C LYS A 183 -15.37 7.42 63.27
N GLU A 184 -15.74 8.51 62.62
CA GLU A 184 -16.12 9.81 63.23
C GLU A 184 -17.64 9.97 63.28
#